data_AF-A0A0D1JCP1-F1
#
_entry.id   AF-A0A0D1JCP1-F1
#
_cell.length_a   1.000
_cell.length_b   1.000
_cell.length_c   1.000
_cell.angle_alpha   90.00
_cell.angle_beta   90.00
_cell.angle_gamma   90.00
#
_symmetry.space_group_name_H-M   'P 1'
#
loop_
_entity.id
_entity.type
_entity.pdbx_description
1 polymer ?
#
loop_
_entity_poly.entity_id
_entity_poly.type
_entity_poly.pdbx_seq_one_letter_code
_entity_poly.pdbx_strand_id
1 'polypeptide(L)'
;MVIRDGRTHQEQRIQLQNNMGYIPSLFLGDMIGDKIEDVAVVMDTGGSSGTIYAYVFAYLNRQFRQIFNSDVLNDELKYSVRYQNQYKASVISHQQNETYILDLTYKGREYLNEIYNSQGVLKMPIEGWVNPLSGLYPVDFDRDGVYELLAYQRIAGRYNADSLGYVQTVLKWNGRRFAVDRQNVSIVGGAVS
;
A
#
# COMPACT_ATOMS: atom_id res chain seq x y z
N MET A 1 9.83 -10.58 -17.95
CA MET A 1 8.98 -9.71 -18.79
C MET A 1 9.72 -9.36 -20.07
N VAL A 2 9.02 -9.19 -21.19
CA VAL A 2 9.59 -8.66 -22.44
C VAL A 2 8.81 -7.40 -22.79
N ILE A 3 9.52 -6.29 -23.01
CA ILE A 3 8.95 -5.05 -23.53
C ILE A 3 9.41 -4.92 -24.98
N ARG A 4 8.48 -4.66 -25.89
CA ARG A 4 8.77 -4.42 -27.31
C ARG A 4 8.34 -3.01 -27.69
N ASP A 5 9.27 -2.23 -28.24
CA ASP A 5 8.96 -0.93 -28.84
C ASP A 5 8.18 -1.17 -30.14
N GLY A 6 6.96 -0.62 -30.22
CA GLY A 6 6.07 -0.79 -31.38
C GLY A 6 6.58 -0.15 -32.67
N ARG A 7 7.43 0.88 -32.58
CA ARG A 7 7.99 1.61 -33.73
C ARG A 7 9.30 1.00 -34.21
N THR A 8 10.17 0.57 -33.31
CA THR A 8 11.51 0.08 -33.67
C THR A 8 11.61 -1.45 -33.69
N HIS A 9 10.61 -2.15 -33.16
CA HIS A 9 10.61 -3.60 -32.92
C HIS A 9 11.76 -4.10 -32.02
N GLN A 10 12.46 -3.18 -31.34
CA GLN A 10 13.46 -3.56 -30.35
C GLN A 10 12.79 -4.21 -29.15
N GLU A 11 13.39 -5.29 -28.66
CA GLU A 11 12.94 -6.01 -27.48
C GLU A 11 13.92 -5.82 -26.33
N GLN A 12 13.39 -5.55 -25.16
CA GLN A 12 14.13 -5.58 -23.91
C GLN A 12 13.56 -6.66 -23.00
N ARG A 13 14.42 -7.56 -22.54
CA ARG A 13 14.07 -8.56 -21.52
C ARG A 13 14.42 -8.03 -20.15
N ILE A 14 13.44 -8.02 -19.25
CA ILE A 14 13.60 -7.58 -17.87
C ILE A 14 13.35 -8.78 -16.95
N GLN A 15 14.35 -9.09 -16.13
CA GLN A 15 14.23 -10.06 -15.04
C GLN A 15 13.64 -9.34 -13.83
N LEU A 16 12.53 -9.87 -13.31
CA LEU A 16 11.93 -9.39 -12.07
C LEU A 16 12.61 -10.09 -10.91
N GLN A 17 12.88 -9.35 -9.83
CA GLN A 17 13.49 -9.89 -8.62
C GLN A 17 12.66 -11.04 -8.05
N ASN A 18 11.35 -10.83 -7.91
CA ASN A 18 10.39 -11.88 -7.62
C ASN A 18 9.61 -12.16 -8.91
N ASN A 19 9.66 -13.40 -9.42
CA ASN A 19 9.00 -13.79 -10.67
C ASN A 19 8.05 -14.99 -10.50
N MET A 20 7.74 -15.36 -9.25
CA MET A 20 6.92 -16.52 -8.88
C MET A 20 5.53 -16.11 -8.32
N GLY A 21 5.06 -14.91 -8.64
CA GLY A 21 3.73 -14.44 -8.23
C GLY A 21 2.60 -15.03 -9.08
N TYR A 22 1.37 -14.88 -8.58
CA TYR A 22 0.13 -15.33 -9.22
C TYR A 22 -0.60 -14.14 -9.85
N ILE A 23 -1.45 -14.43 -10.86
CA ILE A 23 -2.37 -13.46 -11.50
C ILE A 23 -1.66 -12.13 -11.86
N PRO A 24 -0.62 -12.17 -12.72
CA PRO A 24 0.08 -10.95 -13.09
C PRO A 24 -0.84 -10.03 -13.91
N SER A 25 -0.76 -8.74 -13.61
CA SER A 25 -1.41 -7.67 -14.34
C SER A 25 -0.38 -6.62 -14.74
N LEU A 26 -0.68 -5.88 -15.81
CA LEU A 26 0.17 -4.83 -16.33
C LEU A 26 -0.69 -3.59 -16.65
N PHE A 27 -0.14 -2.42 -16.34
CA PHE A 27 -0.68 -1.12 -16.70
C PHE A 27 0.36 -0.31 -17.48
N LEU A 28 -0.10 0.42 -18.50
CA LEU A 28 0.69 1.36 -19.29
C LEU A 28 0.14 2.77 -19.09
N GLY A 29 1.00 3.72 -18.74
CA GLY A 29 0.64 5.12 -18.57
C GLY A 29 1.83 5.95 -18.14
N ASP A 30 1.80 7.26 -18.40
CA ASP A 30 2.88 8.17 -17.99
C ASP A 30 2.84 8.36 -16.47
N MET A 31 3.85 7.87 -15.75
CA MET A 31 3.95 7.98 -14.29
C MET A 31 5.08 8.91 -13.84
N ILE A 32 5.92 9.39 -14.78
CA ILE A 32 7.04 10.29 -14.49
C ILE A 32 6.93 11.68 -15.14
N GLY A 33 5.88 11.92 -15.93
CA GLY A 33 5.54 13.20 -16.54
C GLY A 33 6.34 13.55 -17.80
N ASP A 34 6.92 12.55 -18.48
CA ASP A 34 7.74 12.77 -19.69
C ASP A 34 7.01 12.46 -21.01
N LYS A 35 5.71 12.12 -20.91
CA LYS A 35 4.81 11.74 -22.02
C LYS A 35 5.17 10.43 -22.70
N ILE A 36 5.99 9.60 -22.07
CA ILE A 36 6.26 8.22 -22.50
C ILE A 36 5.51 7.28 -21.54
N GLU A 37 4.87 6.25 -22.10
CA GLU A 37 4.21 5.25 -21.26
C GLU A 37 5.24 4.47 -20.43
N ASP A 38 5.03 4.47 -19.12
CA ASP A 38 5.74 3.63 -18.18
C ASP A 38 4.95 2.34 -17.93
N VAL A 39 5.64 1.31 -17.43
CA VAL A 39 5.07 -0.03 -17.23
C VAL A 39 4.97 -0.33 -15.75
N ALA A 40 3.75 -0.43 -15.21
CA ALA A 40 3.50 -0.97 -13.88
C ALA A 40 3.11 -2.44 -13.97
N VAL A 41 3.77 -3.27 -13.17
CA VAL A 41 3.51 -4.72 -13.07
C VAL A 41 3.11 -5.03 -11.64
N VAL A 42 1.99 -5.73 -11.46
CA VAL A 42 1.51 -6.20 -10.16
C VAL A 42 1.19 -7.69 -10.24
N MET A 43 1.58 -8.45 -9.22
CA MET A 43 1.26 -9.86 -9.08
C MET A 43 1.07 -10.25 -7.61
N ASP A 44 0.16 -11.16 -7.35
CA ASP A 44 -0.12 -11.62 -5.99
C ASP A 44 0.99 -12.55 -5.50
N THR A 45 1.39 -12.45 -4.23
CA THR A 45 2.39 -13.36 -3.66
C THR A 45 1.84 -14.77 -3.42
N GLY A 46 0.51 -14.94 -3.37
CA GLY A 46 -0.18 -16.20 -3.09
C GLY A 46 -0.30 -16.56 -1.60
N GLY A 47 0.18 -15.71 -0.69
CA GLY A 47 0.05 -15.90 0.76
C GLY A 47 -1.32 -15.47 1.31
N SER A 48 -1.70 -16.00 2.48
CA SER A 48 -2.95 -15.65 3.18
C SER A 48 -2.99 -14.19 3.68
N SER A 49 -1.85 -13.50 3.67
CA SER A 49 -1.76 -12.07 3.94
C SER A 49 -2.30 -11.20 2.80
N GLY A 50 -2.53 -11.75 1.60
CA GLY A 50 -3.03 -11.00 0.45
C GLY A 50 -2.10 -9.85 0.06
N THR A 51 -0.80 -10.14 -0.02
CA THR A 51 0.23 -9.16 -0.42
C THR A 51 0.57 -9.30 -1.90
N ILE A 52 1.17 -8.26 -2.46
CA ILE A 52 1.59 -8.21 -3.86
C ILE A 52 3.09 -7.98 -4.01
N TYR A 53 3.64 -8.46 -5.11
CA TYR A 53 4.85 -7.89 -5.70
C TYR A 53 4.43 -6.83 -6.72
N ALA A 54 5.07 -5.66 -6.66
CA ALA A 54 4.81 -4.58 -7.60
C ALA A 54 6.09 -3.89 -8.06
N TYR A 55 6.16 -3.58 -9.35
CA TYR A 55 7.30 -2.94 -10.00
C TYR A 55 6.81 -1.85 -10.96
N VAL A 56 7.56 -0.76 -11.07
CA VAL A 56 7.37 0.22 -12.15
C VAL A 56 8.66 0.38 -12.94
N PHE A 57 8.54 0.38 -14.26
CA PHE A 57 9.64 0.57 -15.20
C PHE A 57 9.37 1.76 -16.09
N ALA A 58 10.30 2.71 -16.14
CA ALA A 58 10.22 3.88 -17.01
C ALA A 58 11.28 3.84 -18.10
N TYR A 59 10.98 4.44 -19.24
CA TYR A 59 11.90 4.49 -20.39
C TYR A 59 12.93 5.63 -20.23
N LEU A 60 14.04 5.33 -19.56
CA LEU A 60 15.07 6.31 -19.21
C LEU A 60 16.40 6.03 -19.89
N ASN A 61 16.95 7.03 -20.59
CA ASN A 61 18.22 6.91 -21.32
C ASN A 61 18.22 5.77 -22.34
N ARG A 62 17.17 5.70 -23.15
CA ARG A 62 16.96 4.70 -24.23
C ARG A 62 16.78 3.25 -23.77
N GLN A 63 16.47 3.02 -22.50
CA GLN A 63 16.20 1.70 -21.96
C GLN A 63 15.18 1.76 -20.83
N PHE A 64 14.35 0.73 -20.69
CA PHE A 64 13.49 0.60 -19.53
C PHE A 64 14.32 0.33 -18.27
N ARG A 65 14.09 1.12 -17.23
CA ARG A 65 14.75 0.99 -15.92
C ARG A 65 13.70 0.85 -14.83
N GLN A 66 13.96 -0.03 -13.87
CA GLN A 66 13.12 -0.13 -12.68
C GLN A 66 13.25 1.15 -11.86
N ILE A 67 12.13 1.79 -11.56
CA ILE A 67 12.05 3.03 -10.77
C ILE A 67 11.20 2.88 -9.49
N PHE A 68 10.50 1.75 -9.35
CA PHE A 68 9.75 1.38 -8.15
C PHE A 68 9.85 -0.13 -7.88
N ASN A 69 9.86 -0.51 -6.60
CA ASN A 69 9.81 -1.89 -6.14
C ASN A 69 9.06 -1.96 -4.80
N SER A 70 8.04 -2.83 -4.72
CA SER A 70 7.23 -3.02 -3.50
C SER A 70 8.06 -3.43 -2.29
N ASP A 71 9.10 -4.25 -2.46
CA ASP A 71 9.92 -4.72 -1.34
C ASP A 71 10.69 -3.55 -0.70
N VAL A 72 11.21 -2.65 -1.53
CA VAL A 72 11.85 -1.41 -1.08
C VAL A 72 10.86 -0.51 -0.36
N LEU A 73 9.64 -0.34 -0.90
CA LEU A 73 8.60 0.47 -0.25
C LEU A 73 8.22 -0.11 1.13
N ASN A 74 8.05 -1.43 1.23
CA ASN A 74 7.73 -2.13 2.49
C ASN A 74 8.84 -1.96 3.54
N ASP A 75 10.09 -1.78 3.10
CA ASP A 75 11.23 -1.50 3.97
C ASP A 75 11.34 -0.03 4.39
N GLU A 76 10.95 0.90 3.53
CA GLU A 76 10.91 2.32 3.85
C GLU A 76 9.71 2.69 4.75
N LEU A 77 8.52 2.15 4.47
CA LEU A 77 7.28 2.48 5.18
C LEU A 77 7.04 1.53 6.35
N LYS A 78 7.56 1.92 7.53
CA LYS A 78 7.37 1.18 8.78
C LYS A 78 6.31 1.82 9.67
N TYR A 79 5.54 0.96 10.35
CA TYR A 79 4.43 1.37 11.20
C TYR A 79 4.40 0.61 12.53
N SER A 80 3.75 1.20 13.53
CA SER A 80 3.37 0.51 14.77
C SER A 80 1.88 0.67 15.01
N VAL A 81 1.22 -0.39 15.50
CA VAL A 81 -0.21 -0.36 15.82
C VAL A 81 -0.38 -0.77 17.27
N ARG A 82 -1.08 0.04 18.05
CA ARG A 82 -1.33 -0.22 19.48
C ARG A 82 -2.75 0.08 19.83
N TYR A 83 -3.39 -0.85 20.53
CA TYR A 83 -4.68 -0.60 21.12
C TYR A 83 -4.52 0.38 22.28
N GLN A 84 -5.54 1.20 22.48
CA GLN A 84 -5.63 2.21 23.53
C GLN A 84 -6.98 2.07 24.23
N ASN A 85 -7.05 2.59 25.46
CA ASN A 85 -8.31 2.73 26.19
C ASN A 85 -9.35 3.53 25.39
N GLN A 86 -10.60 3.42 25.80
CA GLN A 86 -11.75 4.09 25.19
C GLN A 86 -11.92 3.68 23.72
N TYR A 87 -11.82 2.37 23.46
CA TYR A 87 -12.11 1.75 22.16
C TYR A 87 -11.30 2.32 20.99
N LYS A 88 -10.02 2.62 21.22
CA LYS A 88 -9.15 3.23 20.22
C LYS A 88 -7.99 2.32 19.82
N ALA A 89 -7.45 2.54 18.63
CA ALA A 89 -6.12 2.07 18.25
C ALA A 89 -5.33 3.20 17.61
N SER A 90 -4.05 3.35 17.99
CA SER A 90 -3.12 4.25 17.33
C SER A 90 -2.34 3.51 16.25
N VAL A 91 -2.22 4.10 15.08
CA VAL A 91 -1.29 3.69 14.00
C VAL A 91 -0.25 4.79 13.85
N ILE A 92 1.02 4.45 14.07
CA ILE A 92 2.13 5.40 14.01
C ILE A 92 2.89 5.13 12.71
N SER A 93 3.03 6.16 11.88
CA SER A 93 3.86 6.15 10.67
C SER A 93 5.23 6.72 10.99
N HIS A 94 6.25 5.87 11.07
CA HIS A 94 7.59 6.30 11.49
C HIS A 94 8.26 7.20 10.45
N GLN A 95 8.02 6.93 9.17
CA GLN A 95 8.60 7.70 8.07
C GLN A 95 8.02 9.12 7.97
N GLN A 96 6.72 9.30 8.25
CA GLN A 96 6.05 10.60 8.22
C GLN A 96 6.08 11.31 9.58
N ASN A 97 6.45 10.61 10.66
CA ASN A 97 6.32 11.08 12.04
C ASN A 97 4.88 11.51 12.39
N GLU A 98 3.91 10.69 11.98
CA GLU A 98 2.48 10.95 12.14
C GLU A 98 1.82 9.85 12.97
N THR A 99 0.74 10.22 13.67
CA THR A 99 -0.09 9.28 14.42
C THR A 99 -1.55 9.42 13.98
N TYR A 100 -2.15 8.28 13.65
CA TYR A 100 -3.56 8.16 13.32
C TYR A 100 -4.28 7.46 14.47
N ILE A 101 -5.41 7.99 14.92
CA ILE A 101 -6.23 7.38 15.97
C ILE A 101 -7.50 6.84 15.33
N LEU A 102 -7.67 5.52 15.39
CA LEU A 102 -8.85 4.81 14.93
C LEU A 102 -9.82 4.65 16.09
N ASP A 103 -11.06 5.05 15.87
CA ASP A 103 -12.17 4.67 16.72
C ASP A 103 -12.63 3.26 16.31
N LEU A 104 -12.62 2.31 17.24
CA LEU A 104 -12.97 0.91 17.00
C LEU A 104 -14.44 0.60 17.28
N THR A 105 -15.26 1.60 17.63
CA THR A 105 -16.68 1.40 17.96
C THR A 105 -17.45 0.72 16.83
N TYR A 106 -17.06 0.94 15.57
CA TYR A 106 -17.64 0.29 14.39
C TYR A 106 -17.53 -1.25 14.42
N LYS A 107 -16.62 -1.82 15.21
CA LYS A 107 -16.44 -3.28 15.37
C LYS A 107 -17.56 -3.95 16.17
N GLY A 108 -18.40 -3.17 16.86
CA GLY A 108 -19.55 -3.66 17.62
C GLY A 108 -19.19 -4.18 19.02
N ARG A 109 -20.23 -4.30 19.87
CA ARG A 109 -20.08 -4.58 21.30
C ARG A 109 -19.42 -5.92 21.61
N GLU A 110 -19.73 -6.96 20.84
CA GLU A 110 -19.16 -8.30 21.05
C GLU A 110 -17.63 -8.26 20.97
N TYR A 111 -17.11 -7.71 19.87
CA TYR A 111 -15.67 -7.51 19.68
C TYR A 111 -15.03 -6.65 20.79
N LEU A 112 -15.66 -5.53 21.14
CA LEU A 112 -15.11 -4.62 22.14
C LEU A 112 -15.14 -5.22 23.55
N ASN A 113 -16.18 -5.97 23.90
CA ASN A 113 -16.31 -6.60 25.21
C ASN A 113 -15.28 -7.71 25.44
N GLU A 114 -14.69 -8.28 24.39
CA GLU A 114 -13.55 -9.20 24.53
C GLU A 114 -12.29 -8.44 25.00
N ILE A 115 -12.07 -7.24 24.47
CA ILE A 115 -10.82 -6.47 24.59
C ILE A 115 -10.82 -5.51 25.79
N TYR A 116 -11.98 -4.94 26.10
CA TYR A 116 -12.14 -3.86 27.07
C TYR A 116 -13.05 -4.29 28.23
N ASN A 117 -12.80 -3.73 29.41
CA ASN A 117 -13.75 -3.83 30.52
C ASN A 117 -14.91 -2.83 30.35
N SER A 118 -15.87 -2.85 31.27
CA SER A 118 -17.05 -1.97 31.23
C SER A 118 -16.75 -0.47 31.32
N GLN A 119 -15.53 -0.09 31.71
CA GLN A 119 -15.06 1.30 31.76
C GLN A 119 -14.30 1.71 30.49
N GLY A 120 -14.25 0.84 29.46
CA GLY A 120 -13.49 1.07 28.23
C GLY A 120 -11.97 0.95 28.42
N VAL A 121 -11.48 0.34 29.50
CA VAL A 121 -10.05 0.13 29.73
C VAL A 121 -9.64 -1.23 29.17
N LEU A 122 -8.48 -1.28 28.51
CA LEU A 122 -7.91 -2.52 27.99
C LEU A 122 -7.73 -3.54 29.12
N LYS A 123 -8.19 -4.77 28.89
CA LYS A 123 -7.96 -5.87 29.84
C LYS A 123 -6.50 -6.31 29.87
N MET A 124 -5.80 -6.16 28.74
CA MET A 124 -4.38 -6.44 28.56
C MET A 124 -3.82 -5.58 27.41
N PRO A 125 -2.52 -5.29 27.37
CA PRO A 125 -1.89 -4.64 26.22
C PRO A 125 -2.06 -5.47 24.95
N ILE A 126 -2.39 -4.81 23.83
CA ILE A 126 -2.52 -5.44 22.51
C ILE A 126 -1.79 -4.59 21.49
N GLU A 127 -0.93 -5.25 20.73
CA GLU A 127 -0.27 -4.67 19.55
C GLU A 127 -0.85 -5.31 18.28
N GLY A 128 -0.96 -4.49 17.25
CA GLY A 128 -1.22 -4.94 15.88
C GLY A 128 -0.01 -4.63 14.99
N TRP A 129 -0.20 -4.71 13.68
CA TRP A 129 0.82 -4.37 12.71
C TRP A 129 0.21 -3.90 11.39
N VAL A 130 1.04 -3.31 10.54
CA VAL A 130 0.66 -3.00 9.16
C VAL A 130 1.33 -4.03 8.26
N ASN A 131 0.54 -4.67 7.41
CA ASN A 131 1.03 -5.68 6.49
C ASN A 131 1.87 -5.05 5.36
N PRO A 132 2.66 -5.85 4.64
CA PRO A 132 3.24 -5.44 3.37
C PRO A 132 2.14 -5.01 2.38
N LEU A 133 2.58 -4.34 1.31
CA LEU A 133 1.74 -3.85 0.23
C LEU A 133 0.75 -4.93 -0.25
N SER A 134 -0.54 -4.58 -0.25
CA SER A 134 -1.66 -5.43 -0.65
C SER A 134 -2.35 -4.95 -1.92
N GLY A 135 -2.02 -3.74 -2.37
CA GLY A 135 -2.56 -3.14 -3.59
C GLY A 135 -1.69 -1.96 -4.03
N LEU A 136 -1.52 -1.81 -5.34
CA LEU A 136 -0.87 -0.66 -5.96
C LEU A 136 -1.66 -0.27 -7.19
N TYR A 137 -2.20 0.94 -7.19
CA TYR A 137 -3.09 1.42 -8.23
C TYR A 137 -2.52 2.70 -8.84
N PRO A 138 -2.19 2.72 -10.14
CA PRO A 138 -1.97 3.95 -10.87
C PRO A 138 -3.26 4.77 -10.90
N VAL A 139 -3.22 6.02 -10.42
CA VAL A 139 -4.36 6.94 -10.38
C VAL A 139 -3.88 8.32 -10.78
N ASP A 140 -4.50 8.90 -11.80
CA ASP A 140 -4.35 10.30 -12.17
C ASP A 140 -5.35 11.13 -11.36
N PHE A 141 -4.91 11.68 -10.23
CA PHE A 141 -5.80 12.34 -9.27
C PHE A 141 -6.28 13.72 -9.74
N ASP A 142 -5.43 14.47 -10.45
CA ASP A 142 -5.70 15.84 -10.90
C ASP A 142 -6.08 15.95 -12.39
N ARG A 143 -6.09 14.81 -13.10
CA ARG A 143 -6.47 14.65 -14.50
C ARG A 143 -5.51 15.35 -15.47
N ASP A 144 -4.23 15.42 -15.10
CA ASP A 144 -3.18 16.02 -15.92
C ASP A 144 -2.53 15.04 -16.91
N GLY A 145 -2.91 13.76 -16.84
CA GLY A 145 -2.37 12.68 -17.67
C GLY A 145 -1.16 11.99 -17.06
N VAL A 146 -0.69 12.40 -15.88
CA VAL A 146 0.41 11.80 -15.12
C VAL A 146 -0.16 11.04 -13.93
N TYR A 147 0.19 9.76 -13.82
CA TYR A 147 -0.37 8.87 -12.81
C TYR A 147 0.50 8.85 -11.54
N GLU A 148 -0.11 9.08 -10.38
CA GLU A 148 0.46 8.71 -9.08
C GLU A 148 0.23 7.24 -8.75
N LEU A 149 0.96 6.71 -7.77
CA LEU A 149 0.77 5.36 -7.26
C LEU A 149 0.05 5.39 -5.91
N LEU A 150 -1.18 4.90 -5.88
CA LEU A 150 -1.93 4.70 -4.64
C LEU A 150 -1.63 3.31 -4.06
N ALA A 151 -0.86 3.29 -2.98
CA ALA A 151 -0.43 2.11 -2.24
C ALA A 151 -1.37 1.79 -1.06
N TYR A 152 -1.77 0.52 -0.93
CA TYR A 152 -2.61 0.02 0.16
C TYR A 152 -1.86 -0.97 1.05
N GLN A 153 -1.82 -0.69 2.35
CA GLN A 153 -1.28 -1.60 3.37
C GLN A 153 -2.32 -1.84 4.47
N ARG A 154 -2.72 -3.11 4.65
CA ARG A 154 -3.74 -3.48 5.65
C ARG A 154 -3.21 -3.31 7.07
N ILE A 155 -3.98 -2.64 7.91
CA ILE A 155 -3.77 -2.57 9.36
C ILE A 155 -4.41 -3.81 9.98
N ALA A 156 -3.60 -4.72 10.52
CA ALA A 156 -4.04 -5.90 11.25
C ALA A 156 -4.10 -5.60 12.76
N GLY A 157 -5.17 -6.09 13.39
CA GLY A 157 -5.43 -6.00 14.81
C GLY A 157 -4.85 -7.19 15.58
N ARG A 158 -5.71 -7.92 16.29
CA ARG A 158 -5.30 -9.04 17.16
C ARG A 158 -4.71 -10.23 16.40
N TYR A 159 -5.11 -10.39 15.14
CA TYR A 159 -4.64 -11.40 14.21
C TYR A 159 -4.77 -10.89 12.77
N ASN A 160 -4.13 -11.53 11.80
CA ASN A 160 -4.04 -10.99 10.43
C ASN A 160 -5.40 -10.72 9.74
N ALA A 161 -6.39 -11.57 10.00
CA ALA A 161 -7.75 -11.43 9.47
C ALA A 161 -8.61 -10.39 10.22
N ASP A 162 -8.18 -9.94 11.41
CA ASP A 162 -8.81 -8.84 12.14
C ASP A 162 -8.36 -7.51 11.53
N SER A 163 -8.93 -7.13 10.39
CA SER A 163 -8.60 -5.87 9.72
C SER A 163 -9.17 -4.68 10.49
N LEU A 164 -8.31 -3.71 10.83
CA LEU A 164 -8.72 -2.43 11.42
C LEU A 164 -8.92 -1.33 10.37
N GLY A 165 -8.54 -1.58 9.12
CA GLY A 165 -8.50 -0.60 8.06
C GLY A 165 -7.26 -0.74 7.17
N TYR A 166 -6.94 0.32 6.44
CA TYR A 166 -5.77 0.40 5.57
C TYR A 166 -5.04 1.72 5.74
N VAL A 167 -3.71 1.68 5.80
CA VAL A 167 -2.89 2.84 5.45
C VAL A 167 -2.91 2.95 3.94
N GLN A 168 -3.31 4.11 3.45
CA GLN A 168 -3.32 4.48 2.03
C GLN A 168 -2.28 5.57 1.82
N THR A 169 -1.29 5.29 0.97
CA THR A 169 -0.21 6.23 0.67
C THR A 169 -0.22 6.55 -0.83
N VAL A 170 -0.39 7.81 -1.19
CA VAL A 170 -0.19 8.31 -2.55
C VAL A 170 1.29 8.63 -2.72
N LEU A 171 1.90 8.03 -3.73
CA LEU A 171 3.29 8.28 -4.11
C LEU A 171 3.33 9.02 -5.44
N LYS A 172 3.98 10.18 -5.46
CA LYS A 172 4.16 11.00 -6.67
C LYS A 172 5.62 11.02 -7.09
N TRP A 173 5.87 10.99 -8.41
CA TRP A 173 7.22 11.14 -8.94
C TRP A 173 7.74 12.55 -8.69
N ASN A 174 8.90 12.67 -8.04
CA ASN A 174 9.49 13.98 -7.71
C ASN A 174 10.65 14.40 -8.65
N GLY A 175 10.76 13.74 -9.80
CA GLY A 175 11.89 13.90 -10.73
C GLY A 175 13.04 12.91 -10.48
N ARG A 176 13.06 12.21 -9.34
CA ARG A 176 14.11 11.22 -9.01
C ARG A 176 13.58 9.88 -8.53
N ARG A 177 12.52 9.89 -7.71
CA ARG A 177 11.86 8.70 -7.19
C ARG A 177 10.39 8.99 -6.90
N PHE A 178 9.61 7.94 -6.73
CA PHE A 178 8.31 8.04 -6.07
C PHE A 178 8.51 8.40 -4.60
N ALA A 179 7.93 9.53 -4.18
CA ALA A 179 7.96 10.02 -2.81
C ALA A 179 6.53 10.12 -2.27
N VAL A 180 6.37 10.03 -0.95
CA VAL A 180 5.07 10.23 -0.31
C VAL A 180 4.57 11.64 -0.59
N ASP A 181 3.43 11.73 -1.27
CA ASP A 181 2.70 12.98 -1.51
C ASP A 181 1.65 13.19 -0.41
N ARG A 182 0.89 12.13 -0.12
CA ARG A 182 -0.14 12.13 0.92
C ARG A 182 -0.29 10.76 1.55
N GLN A 183 -0.53 10.70 2.85
CA GLN A 183 -0.91 9.48 3.56
C GLN A 183 -2.21 9.70 4.34
N ASN A 184 -3.05 8.68 4.39
CA ASN A 184 -4.27 8.67 5.17
C ASN A 184 -4.58 7.24 5.64
N VAL A 185 -5.49 7.12 6.61
CA VAL A 185 -6.00 5.83 7.05
C VAL A 185 -7.49 5.75 6.75
N SER A 186 -7.90 4.64 6.16
CA SER A 186 -9.30 4.33 5.87
C SER A 186 -9.79 3.19 6.76
N ILE A 187 -11.03 3.30 7.23
CA ILE A 187 -11.73 2.28 8.02
C ILE A 187 -13.05 1.91 7.34
N VAL A 188 -13.57 0.72 7.61
CA VAL A 188 -14.89 0.31 7.12
C VAL A 188 -16.01 1.00 7.92
N GLY A 189 -17.19 1.12 7.31
CA GLY A 189 -18.38 1.59 8.02
C GLY A 189 -18.88 0.57 9.04
N GLY A 190 -19.48 1.06 10.12
CA GLY A 190 -20.21 0.24 11.10
C GLY A 190 -21.73 0.32 10.91
N ALA A 191 -22.46 -0.61 11.51
CA ALA A 191 -23.91 -0.50 11.59
C ALA A 191 -24.33 0.76 12.37
N VAL A 192 -25.40 1.42 11.95
CA VAL A 192 -26.01 2.50 12.73
C VAL A 192 -26.65 1.86 13.97
N SER A 193 -26.20 2.26 15.16
CA SER A 193 -26.72 1.80 16.44
C SER A 193 -27.42 2.91 17.21
#